data_AF-A0AAW0KUS1-F1
#
_entry.id   AF-A0AAW0KUS1-F1
#
_cell.length_a   1.000
_cell.length_b   1.000
_cell.length_c   1.000
_cell.angle_alpha   90.00
_cell.angle_beta   90.00
_cell.angle_gamma   90.00
#
_symmetry.space_group_name_H-M   'P 1'
#
loop_
_entity.id
_entity.type
_entity.pdbx_description
1 polymer ?
#
loop_
_entity_poly.entity_id
_entity_poly.type
_entity_poly.pdbx_seq_one_letter_code
_entity_poly.pdbx_strand_id
1 'polypeptide(L)'
;MFVPKCVLSRSPWNSVTNECDRDCIIMTIYGEIRTLAFTRPGYKAWIDIESPSRAYDDIAFYKGNFYAVDAHGEVFACRIDDNQKVVAKAVAPRPEGTEDLIKKYIVESAGDLLLVLRVRGGHYYSIQDEFNNVDSEDDIEDDDALENEYEEEVEEEEEEEEEINDNSYVTIGFTVLKLKRSTQAGSKYKYKYEKVDNLGDRALFVGDNSSVSLSASSLNGCKANCIYFTDDNIELYEETLNGGGYDMGVFSMKDGTFDKHYPESFSYYSTPLWFI
;
A
#
# COMPACT_ATOMS: atom_id res chain seq x y z
N MET A 1 -18.23 6.57 -4.22
CA MET A 1 -17.11 7.35 -3.63
C MET A 1 -16.49 6.50 -2.56
N PHE A 2 -15.45 5.75 -2.93
CA PHE A 2 -14.65 4.98 -2.00
C PHE A 2 -13.59 5.91 -1.40
N VAL A 3 -13.33 5.80 -0.10
CA VAL A 3 -12.34 6.61 0.61
C VAL A 3 -11.34 5.64 1.23
N PRO A 4 -10.30 5.22 0.48
CA PRO A 4 -9.35 4.22 0.95
C PRO A 4 -8.69 4.59 2.27
N LYS A 5 -8.27 5.85 2.42
CA LYS A 5 -7.55 6.28 3.61
C LYS A 5 -7.73 7.76 3.89
N CYS A 6 -7.94 8.08 5.16
CA CYS A 6 -8.07 9.44 5.67
C CYS A 6 -7.10 9.66 6.84
N VAL A 7 -6.43 10.80 6.84
CA VAL A 7 -5.44 11.18 7.87
C VAL A 7 -5.77 12.55 8.42
N LEU A 8 -5.66 12.66 9.74
CA LEU A 8 -5.91 13.88 10.48
C LEU A 8 -4.58 14.52 10.88
N SER A 9 -4.49 15.85 10.74
CA SER A 9 -3.33 16.61 11.24
C SER A 9 -3.26 16.69 12.77
N ARG A 10 -4.40 16.50 13.45
CA ARG A 10 -4.59 16.52 14.91
C ARG A 10 -6.01 16.04 15.25
N SER A 11 -6.32 15.90 16.53
CA SER A 11 -7.70 15.65 16.96
C SER A 11 -8.62 16.76 16.46
N PRO A 12 -9.72 16.44 15.74
CA PRO A 12 -10.70 17.43 15.31
C PRO A 12 -11.58 17.90 16.49
N TRP A 13 -11.50 17.22 17.63
CA TRP A 13 -12.25 17.56 18.84
C TRP A 13 -11.30 17.99 19.96
N ASN A 14 -11.55 19.16 20.54
CA ASN A 14 -10.85 19.63 21.73
C ASN A 14 -11.69 19.28 22.97
N SER A 15 -11.21 18.32 23.76
CA SER A 15 -11.90 17.87 24.98
C SER A 15 -11.90 18.90 26.13
N VAL A 16 -11.04 19.92 26.08
CA VAL A 16 -10.96 20.97 27.09
C VAL A 16 -12.01 22.05 26.82
N THR A 17 -12.14 22.48 25.57
CA THR A 17 -13.12 23.52 25.19
C THR A 17 -14.48 22.95 24.82
N ASN A 18 -14.59 21.63 24.58
CA ASN A 18 -15.76 20.98 23.99
C ASN A 18 -16.19 21.59 22.65
N GLU A 19 -15.19 22.00 21.86
CA GLU A 19 -15.39 22.61 20.55
C GLU A 19 -14.59 21.87 19.48
N CYS A 20 -15.05 22.00 18.25
CA CYS A 20 -14.34 21.45 17.10
C CYS A 20 -13.14 22.33 16.73
N ASP A 21 -11.97 21.73 16.58
CA ASP A 21 -10.75 22.43 16.18
C ASP A 21 -10.82 22.76 14.68
N ARG A 22 -11.07 24.03 14.36
CA ARG A 22 -11.17 24.52 12.98
C ARG A 22 -9.81 24.58 12.25
N ASP A 23 -8.71 24.45 12.99
CA ASP A 23 -7.37 24.34 12.41
C ASP A 23 -7.01 22.89 12.05
N CYS A 24 -7.83 21.92 12.44
CA CYS A 24 -7.69 20.54 11.99
C CYS A 24 -7.88 20.47 10.47
N ILE A 25 -6.87 19.93 9.79
CA ILE A 25 -6.92 19.51 8.40
C ILE A 25 -7.17 18.01 8.36
N ILE A 26 -8.09 17.61 7.50
CA ILE A 26 -8.41 16.23 7.15
C ILE A 26 -7.97 16.04 5.71
N MET A 27 -7.06 15.11 5.44
CA MET A 27 -6.61 14.80 4.09
C MET A 27 -6.90 13.35 3.77
N THR A 28 -7.31 13.09 2.54
CA THR A 28 -7.77 11.76 2.13
C THR A 28 -7.23 11.38 0.77
N ILE A 29 -7.00 10.08 0.61
CA ILE A 29 -7.00 9.42 -0.69
C ILE A 29 -8.47 9.04 -0.97
N TYR A 30 -8.95 9.26 -2.19
CA TYR A 30 -10.33 8.94 -2.56
C TYR A 30 -10.48 8.53 -4.03
N GLY A 31 -11.59 7.84 -4.31
CA GLY A 31 -11.93 7.35 -5.65
C GLY A 31 -11.08 6.17 -6.10
N GLU A 32 -11.49 5.55 -7.21
CA GLU A 32 -10.79 4.41 -7.82
C GLU A 32 -9.39 4.80 -8.33
N ILE A 33 -9.24 6.03 -8.80
CA ILE A 33 -7.96 6.58 -9.26
C ILE A 33 -7.05 6.99 -8.08
N ARG A 34 -7.54 6.88 -6.83
CA ARG A 34 -6.77 7.17 -5.60
C ARG A 34 -6.14 8.57 -5.60
N THR A 35 -6.95 9.60 -5.84
CA THR A 35 -6.52 11.01 -5.85
C THR A 35 -6.55 11.64 -4.45
N LEU A 36 -5.90 12.78 -4.29
CA LEU A 36 -5.83 13.49 -3.01
C LEU A 36 -6.87 14.62 -2.91
N ALA A 37 -7.55 14.69 -1.77
CA ALA A 37 -8.37 15.84 -1.39
C ALA A 37 -8.18 16.19 0.08
N PHE A 38 -8.53 17.41 0.46
CA PHE A 38 -8.58 17.82 1.85
C PHE A 38 -9.86 18.58 2.20
N THR A 39 -10.14 18.61 3.50
CA THR A 39 -11.19 19.46 4.07
C THR A 39 -10.78 19.94 5.46
N ARG A 40 -11.60 20.81 6.05
CA ARG A 40 -11.47 21.31 7.42
C ARG A 40 -12.83 21.29 8.09
N PRO A 41 -12.90 21.15 9.42
CA PRO A 41 -14.17 21.31 10.10
C PRO A 41 -14.84 22.65 9.78
N GLY A 42 -16.11 22.57 9.35
CA GLY A 42 -16.89 23.72 8.90
C GLY A 42 -16.87 23.96 7.38
N TYR A 43 -15.98 23.31 6.63
CA TYR A 43 -16.07 23.31 5.16
C TYR A 43 -17.26 22.45 4.73
N LYS A 44 -17.92 22.84 3.64
CA LYS A 44 -19.09 22.13 3.10
C LYS A 44 -18.74 21.14 1.98
N ALA A 45 -17.49 21.08 1.57
CA ALA A 45 -17.01 20.26 0.47
C ALA A 45 -15.56 19.81 0.71
N TRP A 46 -15.18 18.74 0.02
CA TRP A 46 -13.79 18.36 -0.19
C TRP A 46 -13.18 19.23 -1.28
N ILE A 47 -11.90 19.55 -1.14
CA ILE A 47 -11.13 20.33 -2.11
C ILE A 47 -10.03 19.44 -2.67
N ASP A 48 -10.02 19.29 -3.99
CA ASP A 48 -9.00 18.52 -4.68
C ASP A 48 -7.63 19.17 -4.55
N ILE A 49 -6.62 18.32 -4.34
CA ILE A 49 -5.23 18.74 -4.29
C ILE A 49 -4.64 18.55 -5.67
N GLU A 50 -4.14 19.63 -6.26
CA GLU A 50 -3.42 19.55 -7.53
C GLU A 50 -2.13 18.75 -7.34
N SER A 51 -2.00 17.69 -8.11
CA SER A 51 -0.86 16.77 -8.04
C SER A 51 -0.38 16.37 -9.43
N PRO A 52 0.94 16.26 -9.65
CA PRO A 52 1.48 15.69 -10.89
C PRO A 52 1.35 14.16 -10.95
N SER A 53 1.12 13.48 -9.82
CA SER A 53 0.96 12.02 -9.80
C SER A 53 -0.51 11.63 -9.99
N ARG A 54 -0.74 10.49 -10.63
CA ARG A 54 -2.08 10.03 -11.01
C ARG A 54 -2.76 9.18 -9.94
N ALA A 55 -2.01 8.44 -9.12
CA ALA A 55 -2.57 7.52 -8.13
C ALA A 55 -1.68 7.42 -6.88
N TYR A 56 -2.31 7.52 -5.70
CA TYR A 56 -1.63 7.45 -4.41
C TYR A 56 -1.89 6.13 -3.68
N ASP A 57 -0.82 5.52 -3.20
CA ASP A 57 -0.91 4.28 -2.45
C ASP A 57 -1.22 4.55 -0.99
N ASP A 58 -0.51 5.51 -0.39
CA ASP A 58 -0.62 5.78 1.03
C ASP A 58 -0.33 7.24 1.40
N ILE A 59 -0.83 7.67 2.57
CA ILE A 59 -0.66 9.00 3.15
C ILE A 59 -0.46 8.94 4.66
N ALA A 60 0.41 9.83 5.19
CA ALA A 60 0.64 10.02 6.61
C ALA A 60 0.85 11.51 6.96
N PHE A 61 0.59 11.85 8.23
CA PHE A 61 0.91 13.16 8.78
C PHE A 61 2.17 13.06 9.63
N TYR A 62 3.17 13.88 9.31
CA TYR A 62 4.48 13.83 9.94
C TYR A 62 5.07 15.24 10.09
N LYS A 63 5.50 15.59 11.30
CA LYS A 63 6.16 16.87 11.63
C LYS A 63 5.46 18.08 10.99
N GLY A 64 4.14 18.15 11.13
CA GLY A 64 3.33 19.28 10.68
C GLY A 64 2.93 19.28 9.20
N ASN A 65 3.29 18.25 8.43
CA ASN A 65 2.98 18.16 7.00
C ASN A 65 2.37 16.81 6.65
N PHE A 66 1.54 16.79 5.60
CA PHE A 66 1.06 15.55 5.00
C PHE A 66 2.05 15.07 3.94
N TYR A 67 2.37 13.79 4.00
CA TYR A 67 3.22 13.10 3.04
C TYR A 67 2.44 11.97 2.42
N ALA A 68 2.40 11.92 1.09
CA ALA A 68 1.75 10.87 0.34
C ALA A 68 2.78 10.18 -0.56
N VAL A 69 2.66 8.87 -0.72
CA VAL A 69 3.48 8.07 -1.63
C VAL A 69 2.61 7.61 -2.80
N ASP A 70 3.11 7.78 -4.01
CA ASP A 70 2.39 7.34 -5.19
C ASP A 70 2.64 5.86 -5.54
N ALA A 71 1.89 5.35 -6.52
CA ALA A 71 2.00 3.96 -6.98
C ALA A 71 3.41 3.58 -7.46
N HIS A 72 4.26 4.55 -7.82
CA HIS A 72 5.65 4.31 -8.22
C HIS A 72 6.64 4.38 -7.05
N GLY A 73 6.20 4.83 -5.87
CA GLY A 73 7.06 5.03 -4.70
C GLY A 73 7.68 6.42 -4.58
N GLU A 74 7.31 7.39 -5.42
CA GLU A 74 7.74 8.77 -5.26
C GLU A 74 6.95 9.42 -4.09
N VAL A 75 7.65 10.14 -3.21
CA VAL A 75 7.02 10.76 -2.03
C VAL A 75 6.78 12.23 -2.27
N PHE A 76 5.55 12.67 -2.02
CA PHE A 76 5.06 14.03 -2.13
C PHE A 76 4.79 14.62 -0.76
N ALA A 77 5.06 15.91 -0.60
CA ALA A 77 4.57 16.68 0.55
C ALA A 77 3.48 17.65 0.06
N CYS A 78 2.32 17.62 0.70
CA CYS A 78 1.24 18.55 0.41
C CYS A 78 1.53 19.90 1.09
N ARG A 79 1.55 20.97 0.32
CA ARG A 79 1.89 22.33 0.78
C ARG A 79 0.94 23.35 0.18
N ILE A 80 0.82 24.50 0.85
CA ILE A 80 0.15 25.67 0.28
C ILE A 80 1.15 26.38 -0.62
N ASP A 81 0.77 26.68 -1.86
CA ASP A 81 1.56 27.44 -2.82
C ASP A 81 1.42 28.96 -2.60
N ASP A 82 2.13 29.75 -3.41
CA ASP A 82 2.13 31.22 -3.32
C ASP A 82 0.74 31.83 -3.61
N ASN A 83 -0.14 31.09 -4.29
CA ASN A 83 -1.51 31.48 -4.63
C ASN A 83 -2.54 30.98 -3.61
N GLN A 84 -2.11 30.48 -2.44
CA GLN A 84 -2.96 29.90 -1.40
C GLN A 84 -3.70 28.61 -1.83
N LYS A 85 -3.25 27.92 -2.87
CA LYS A 85 -3.76 26.60 -3.28
C LYS A 85 -2.94 25.50 -2.62
N VAL A 86 -3.60 24.40 -2.25
CA VAL A 86 -2.90 23.22 -1.74
C VAL A 86 -2.45 22.37 -2.93
N VAL A 87 -1.14 22.12 -3.02
CA VAL A 87 -0.50 21.34 -4.09
C VAL A 87 0.36 20.24 -3.50
N ALA A 88 0.44 19.10 -4.19
CA ALA A 88 1.38 18.03 -3.87
C ALA A 88 2.70 18.24 -4.62
N LYS A 89 3.82 18.31 -3.89
CA LYS A 89 5.15 18.48 -4.49
C LYS A 89 6.06 17.32 -4.14
N ALA A 90 6.68 16.71 -5.15
CA ALA A 90 7.66 15.64 -4.95
C ALA A 90 8.82 16.10 -4.04
N VAL A 91 9.18 15.26 -3.08
CA VAL A 91 10.21 15.54 -2.08
C VAL A 91 11.23 14.42 -1.93
N ALA A 92 10.91 13.19 -2.30
CA ALA A 92 11.85 12.06 -2.44
C ALA A 92 11.57 11.34 -3.77
N PRO A 93 12.59 10.79 -4.46
CA PRO A 93 12.42 10.12 -5.74
C PRO A 93 11.68 8.77 -5.61
N ARG A 94 11.41 8.09 -6.73
CA ARG A 94 11.14 6.64 -6.75
C ARG A 94 12.40 5.89 -6.28
N PRO A 95 12.30 4.96 -5.30
CA PRO A 95 13.42 4.11 -4.95
C PRO A 95 13.80 3.18 -6.11
N GLU A 96 15.09 2.88 -6.24
CA GLU A 96 15.60 1.98 -7.28
C GLU A 96 15.02 0.56 -7.09
N GLY A 97 14.69 -0.11 -8.21
CA GLY A 97 14.09 -1.46 -8.18
C GLY A 97 12.66 -1.51 -7.64
N THR A 98 11.99 -0.38 -7.44
CA THR A 98 10.57 -0.38 -7.06
C THR A 98 9.73 -0.59 -8.31
N GLU A 99 9.01 -1.71 -8.39
CA GLU A 99 8.01 -2.00 -9.42
C GLU A 99 6.64 -1.48 -9.02
N ASP A 100 5.71 -1.39 -9.97
CA ASP A 100 4.38 -0.82 -9.74
C ASP A 100 3.52 -1.73 -8.83
N LEU A 101 3.71 -3.05 -8.92
CA LEU A 101 2.97 -4.07 -8.15
C LEU A 101 3.35 -4.17 -6.67
N ILE A 102 4.51 -3.63 -6.29
CA ILE A 102 4.93 -3.54 -4.88
C ILE A 102 3.93 -2.64 -4.16
N LYS A 103 3.44 -3.04 -2.99
CA LYS A 103 2.55 -2.15 -2.22
C LYS A 103 3.36 -1.19 -1.35
N LYS A 104 3.02 0.10 -1.37
CA LYS A 104 3.76 1.15 -0.63
C LYS A 104 2.95 1.61 0.58
N TYR A 105 3.60 1.72 1.73
CA TYR A 105 3.05 2.39 2.92
C TYR A 105 4.00 3.47 3.41
N ILE A 106 3.46 4.54 3.95
CA ILE A 106 4.22 5.61 4.59
C ILE A 106 3.87 5.69 6.07
N VAL A 107 4.88 5.52 6.92
CA VAL A 107 4.69 5.30 8.36
C VAL A 107 5.57 6.24 9.17
N GLU A 108 4.97 6.99 10.10
CA GLU A 108 5.73 7.67 11.15
C GLU A 108 6.16 6.65 12.21
N SER A 109 7.45 6.64 12.54
CA SER A 109 8.01 5.75 13.56
C SER A 109 9.13 6.45 14.32
N ALA A 110 8.91 6.65 15.62
CA ALA A 110 9.91 7.16 16.55
C ALA A 110 10.60 8.46 16.08
N GLY A 111 9.84 9.37 15.45
CA GLY A 111 10.35 10.65 14.95
C GLY A 111 10.99 10.59 13.58
N ASP A 112 10.96 9.44 12.91
CA ASP A 112 11.36 9.23 11.52
C ASP A 112 10.14 8.95 10.64
N LEU A 113 10.31 9.17 9.32
CA LEU A 113 9.31 8.85 8.31
C LEU A 113 9.87 7.72 7.45
N LEU A 114 9.14 6.61 7.42
CA LEU A 114 9.51 5.38 6.74
C LEU A 114 8.61 5.16 5.52
N LEU A 115 9.20 4.73 4.43
CA LEU A 115 8.54 4.09 3.29
C LEU A 115 8.71 2.58 3.45
N VAL A 116 7.61 1.86 3.58
CA VAL A 116 7.58 0.40 3.69
C VAL A 116 7.08 -0.14 2.35
N LEU A 117 7.88 -1.00 1.74
CA LEU A 117 7.60 -1.67 0.49
C LEU A 117 7.25 -3.12 0.79
N ARG A 118 6.05 -3.56 0.43
CA ARG A 118 5.61 -4.96 0.56
C ARG A 118 5.64 -5.62 -0.81
N VAL A 119 6.37 -6.73 -0.88
CA VAL A 119 6.50 -7.55 -2.08
C VAL A 119 5.56 -8.73 -1.95
N ARG A 120 4.70 -8.91 -2.95
CA ARG A 120 3.80 -10.05 -3.08
C ARG A 120 4.29 -10.94 -4.21
N GLY A 121 4.09 -12.25 -4.07
CA GLY A 121 4.31 -13.25 -5.10
C GLY A 121 3.08 -14.16 -5.19
N GLY A 122 3.18 -15.26 -5.92
CA GLY A 122 2.07 -16.20 -6.16
C GLY A 122 1.66 -16.23 -7.63
N HIS A 123 0.73 -17.11 -7.97
CA HIS A 123 0.35 -17.40 -9.36
C HIS A 123 -0.06 -16.16 -10.15
N TYR A 124 -0.82 -15.23 -9.55
CA TYR A 124 -1.23 -13.99 -10.21
C TYR A 124 -0.03 -13.14 -10.64
N TYR A 125 0.94 -12.99 -9.75
CA TYR A 125 2.12 -12.17 -9.98
C TYR A 125 3.11 -12.83 -10.95
N SER A 126 3.23 -14.16 -10.93
CA SER A 126 4.04 -14.90 -11.91
C SER A 126 3.51 -14.74 -13.33
N ILE A 127 2.19 -14.75 -13.52
CA ILE A 127 1.56 -14.59 -14.83
C ILE A 127 1.73 -13.16 -15.36
N GLN A 128 1.63 -12.13 -14.50
CA GLN A 128 1.89 -10.74 -14.91
C GLN A 128 3.34 -10.53 -15.36
N ASP A 129 4.31 -11.15 -14.69
CA ASP A 129 5.71 -11.12 -15.12
C ASP A 129 5.86 -11.75 -16.52
N GLU A 130 5.17 -12.86 -16.80
CA GLU A 130 5.18 -13.49 -18.13
C GLU A 130 4.58 -12.56 -19.20
N PHE A 131 3.38 -12.00 -18.99
CA PHE A 131 2.76 -11.08 -19.95
C PHE A 131 3.58 -9.79 -20.20
N ASN A 132 4.20 -9.24 -19.16
CA ASN A 132 5.09 -8.08 -19.30
C ASN A 132 6.38 -8.41 -20.08
N ASN A 133 6.73 -9.70 -20.20
CA ASN A 133 7.88 -10.18 -20.98
C ASN A 133 7.52 -10.58 -22.43
N VAL A 134 6.25 -10.50 -22.86
CA VAL A 134 5.82 -10.82 -24.25
C VAL A 134 5.86 -9.61 -25.20
N ASP A 135 6.30 -8.43 -24.75
CA ASP A 135 6.53 -7.28 -25.63
C ASP A 135 7.91 -7.35 -26.32
N SER A 136 8.13 -8.36 -27.16
CA SER A 136 9.02 -8.28 -28.32
C SER A 136 8.88 -9.52 -29.20
N GLU A 137 8.46 -9.29 -30.44
CA GLU A 137 8.48 -10.22 -31.57
C GLU A 137 7.34 -11.25 -31.56
N ASP A 138 6.26 -10.94 -32.28
CA ASP A 138 5.82 -11.81 -33.39
C ASP A 138 4.84 -11.03 -34.29
N ASP A 139 5.40 -10.54 -35.41
CA ASP A 139 4.66 -10.28 -36.63
C ASP A 139 4.10 -11.63 -37.12
N ILE A 140 2.78 -11.84 -37.05
CA ILE A 140 2.13 -12.92 -37.78
C ILE A 140 1.21 -12.30 -38.82
N GLU A 141 1.67 -12.38 -40.07
CA GLU A 141 0.89 -12.14 -41.28
C GLU A 141 -0.32 -13.09 -41.34
N ASP A 142 -1.44 -12.55 -41.85
CA ASP A 142 -2.60 -13.30 -42.32
C ASP A 142 -2.19 -14.51 -43.19
N ASP A 143 -2.72 -15.70 -42.90
CA ASP A 143 -3.17 -16.61 -43.97
C ASP A 143 -4.24 -17.62 -43.52
N ASP A 144 -5.06 -17.97 -44.50
CA ASP A 144 -6.36 -18.65 -44.50
C ASP A 144 -6.40 -20.12 -43.99
N ALA A 145 -7.60 -20.48 -43.52
CA ALA A 145 -8.34 -21.75 -43.64
C ALA A 145 -7.70 -23.10 -43.22
N LEU A 146 -8.42 -23.85 -42.37
CA LEU A 146 -9.17 -25.07 -42.76
C LEU A 146 -9.91 -25.69 -41.56
N GLU A 147 -11.17 -26.06 -41.78
CA GLU A 147 -12.02 -26.92 -40.93
C GLU A 147 -11.39 -28.30 -40.77
N ASN A 148 -11.55 -28.92 -39.59
CA ASN A 148 -11.78 -30.36 -39.44
C ASN A 148 -12.48 -30.66 -38.11
N GLU A 149 -13.64 -31.30 -38.19
CA GLU A 149 -14.35 -31.97 -37.09
C GLU A 149 -13.59 -33.26 -36.70
N TYR A 150 -13.30 -33.42 -35.41
CA TYR A 150 -12.95 -34.71 -34.81
C TYR A 150 -13.80 -34.89 -33.55
N GLU A 151 -14.63 -35.93 -33.56
CA GLU A 151 -15.33 -36.44 -32.37
C GLU A 151 -14.31 -37.27 -31.56
N GLU A 152 -14.04 -36.89 -30.30
CA GLU A 152 -13.30 -37.72 -29.35
C GLU A 152 -14.23 -38.19 -28.21
N GLU A 153 -14.16 -39.49 -27.93
CA GLU A 153 -14.87 -40.17 -26.86
C GLU A 153 -14.35 -39.71 -25.49
N VAL A 154 -15.25 -39.30 -24.60
CA VAL A 154 -14.91 -38.87 -23.23
C VAL A 154 -14.73 -40.12 -22.37
N GLU A 155 -13.49 -40.46 -22.04
CA GLU A 155 -13.20 -41.34 -20.89
C GLU A 155 -13.39 -40.51 -19.61
N GLU A 156 -14.34 -40.90 -18.76
CA GLU A 156 -14.53 -40.30 -17.43
C GLU A 156 -13.35 -40.70 -16.54
N GLU A 157 -12.31 -39.88 -16.50
CA GLU A 157 -11.27 -39.95 -15.47
C GLU A 157 -11.90 -39.53 -14.13
N GLU A 158 -11.77 -40.37 -13.10
CA GLU A 158 -12.15 -40.01 -11.73
C GLU A 158 -11.30 -38.81 -11.30
N GLU A 159 -11.90 -37.62 -11.24
CA GLU A 159 -11.28 -36.41 -10.71
C GLU A 159 -10.85 -36.70 -9.25
N GLU A 160 -9.56 -36.94 -9.05
CA GLU A 160 -8.96 -36.74 -7.73
C GLU A 160 -9.18 -35.26 -7.40
N GLU A 161 -10.02 -34.96 -6.40
CA GLU A 161 -10.18 -33.60 -5.86
C GLU A 161 -8.81 -33.13 -5.34
N GLU A 162 -7.98 -32.58 -6.22
CA GLU A 162 -6.81 -31.81 -5.83
C GLU A 162 -7.33 -30.64 -5.00
N GLU A 163 -6.87 -30.51 -3.76
CA GLU A 163 -7.11 -29.30 -2.96
C GLU A 163 -6.55 -28.11 -3.74
N ILE A 164 -7.39 -27.40 -4.49
CA ILE A 164 -7.03 -26.19 -5.22
C ILE A 164 -6.55 -25.18 -4.17
N ASN A 165 -5.24 -25.00 -4.06
CA ASN A 165 -4.66 -23.94 -3.24
C ASN A 165 -4.88 -22.60 -3.98
N ASP A 166 -6.08 -22.05 -3.78
CA ASP A 166 -6.68 -20.85 -4.37
C ASP A 166 -6.01 -19.51 -3.97
N ASN A 167 -4.84 -19.56 -3.32
CA ASN A 167 -4.14 -18.35 -2.91
C ASN A 167 -3.39 -17.74 -4.10
N SER A 168 -4.08 -16.89 -4.87
CA SER A 168 -3.53 -16.21 -6.04
C SER A 168 -2.33 -15.30 -5.72
N TYR A 169 -2.18 -14.86 -4.47
CA TYR A 169 -1.03 -14.12 -3.98
C TYR A 169 -0.63 -14.41 -2.53
N VAL A 170 0.62 -14.10 -2.18
CA VAL A 170 1.12 -14.13 -0.80
C VAL A 170 2.23 -13.11 -0.61
N THR A 171 2.40 -12.59 0.60
CA THR A 171 3.54 -11.73 0.92
C THR A 171 4.83 -12.53 1.01
N ILE A 172 5.82 -12.12 0.23
CA ILE A 172 7.13 -12.80 0.15
C ILE A 172 8.26 -11.95 0.74
N GLY A 173 8.04 -10.67 1.00
CA GLY A 173 9.05 -9.85 1.64
C GLY A 173 8.65 -8.40 1.90
N PHE A 174 9.51 -7.74 2.67
CA PHE A 174 9.42 -6.31 2.94
C PHE A 174 10.77 -5.62 2.78
N THR A 175 10.74 -4.38 2.30
CA THR A 175 11.88 -3.45 2.39
C THR A 175 11.44 -2.19 3.10
N VAL A 176 12.22 -1.74 4.09
CA VAL A 176 11.95 -0.50 4.83
C VAL A 176 13.01 0.54 4.50
N LEU A 177 12.56 1.72 4.09
CA LEU A 177 13.41 2.85 3.71
C LEU A 177 13.08 4.06 4.56
N LYS A 178 14.08 4.67 5.18
CA LYS A 178 13.95 5.93 5.92
C LYS A 178 14.17 7.12 5.01
N LEU A 179 13.28 8.11 5.08
CA LEU A 179 13.46 9.39 4.41
C LEU A 179 14.46 10.26 5.19
N LYS A 180 15.64 10.47 4.62
CA LYS A 180 16.70 11.30 5.19
C LYS A 180 16.85 12.58 4.38
N ARG A 181 16.93 13.73 5.06
CA ARG A 181 17.12 15.02 4.41
C ARG A 181 18.42 15.00 3.59
N SER A 182 18.32 15.39 2.32
CA SER A 182 19.47 15.55 1.44
C SER A 182 20.21 16.84 1.79
N THR A 183 21.55 16.78 1.82
CA THR A 183 22.45 17.93 2.00
C THR A 183 23.11 18.37 0.70
N GLN A 184 22.84 17.66 -0.40
CA GLN A 184 23.45 17.94 -1.70
C GLN A 184 22.86 19.22 -2.30
N ALA A 185 23.72 20.22 -2.53
CA ALA A 185 23.33 21.46 -3.19
C ALA A 185 22.83 21.17 -4.62
N GLY A 186 21.70 21.77 -4.99
CA GLY A 186 21.11 21.61 -6.33
C GLY A 186 20.33 20.31 -6.55
N SER A 187 20.16 19.44 -5.53
CA SER A 187 19.32 18.26 -5.68
C SER A 187 17.86 18.63 -5.95
N LYS A 188 17.23 17.99 -6.95
CA LYS A 188 15.79 18.11 -7.23
C LYS A 188 14.95 17.73 -6.00
N TYR A 189 15.41 16.73 -5.24
CA TYR A 189 14.68 16.15 -4.12
C TYR A 189 15.24 16.62 -2.77
N LYS A 190 14.33 16.89 -1.82
CA LYS A 190 14.68 17.32 -0.46
C LYS A 190 15.13 16.15 0.42
N TYR A 191 14.73 14.94 0.07
CA TYR A 191 15.03 13.71 0.80
C TYR A 191 15.66 12.67 -0.13
N LYS A 192 16.41 11.77 0.48
CA LYS A 192 16.93 10.52 -0.10
C LYS A 192 16.56 9.36 0.81
N TYR A 193 16.67 8.14 0.30
CA TYR A 193 16.41 6.94 1.09
C TYR A 193 17.66 6.42 1.79
N GLU A 194 17.46 5.83 2.96
CA GLU A 194 18.43 5.04 3.70
C GLU A 194 17.72 3.75 4.11
N LYS A 195 18.27 2.58 3.74
CA LYS A 195 17.67 1.30 4.09
C LYS A 195 17.68 1.11 5.61
N VAL A 196 16.60 0.54 6.14
CA VAL A 196 16.44 0.21 7.55
C VAL A 196 16.37 -1.30 7.68
N ASP A 197 17.42 -1.91 8.22
CA ASP A 197 17.47 -3.36 8.46
C ASP A 197 17.02 -3.74 9.89
N ASN A 198 16.78 -2.74 10.77
CA ASN A 198 16.36 -2.98 12.14
C ASN A 198 15.51 -1.82 12.69
N LEU A 199 14.34 -2.16 13.22
CA LEU A 199 13.35 -1.24 13.79
C LEU A 199 13.52 -1.03 15.31
N GLY A 200 14.45 -1.74 15.95
CA GLY A 200 14.66 -1.70 17.40
C GLY A 200 13.45 -2.24 18.16
N ASP A 201 13.00 -1.51 19.18
CA ASP A 201 11.78 -1.82 19.95
C ASP A 201 10.48 -1.54 19.16
N ARG A 202 10.57 -1.09 17.89
CA ARG A 202 9.37 -0.75 17.12
C ARG A 202 8.80 -1.99 16.42
N ALA A 203 7.48 -2.04 16.37
CA ALA A 203 6.71 -2.89 15.46
C ALA A 203 5.92 -2.00 14.51
N LEU A 204 5.89 -2.35 13.22
CA LEU A 204 5.05 -1.70 12.23
C LEU A 204 3.79 -2.53 12.03
N PHE A 205 2.65 -1.86 11.87
CA PHE A 205 1.38 -2.47 11.50
C PHE A 205 0.94 -1.82 10.19
N VAL A 206 0.83 -2.60 9.12
CA VAL A 206 0.51 -2.11 7.77
C VAL A 206 -0.67 -2.86 7.19
N GLY A 207 -1.42 -2.21 6.31
CA GLY A 207 -2.65 -2.71 5.70
C GLY A 207 -3.29 -1.61 4.86
N ASP A 208 -4.38 -1.93 4.16
CA ASP A 208 -4.98 -1.02 3.16
C ASP A 208 -5.36 0.34 3.76
N ASN A 209 -5.98 0.30 4.95
CA ASN A 209 -6.60 1.49 5.53
C ASN A 209 -5.72 2.18 6.58
N SER A 210 -4.76 1.47 7.17
CA SER A 210 -3.99 1.97 8.30
C SER A 210 -2.56 1.50 8.27
N SER A 211 -1.66 2.41 8.64
CA SER A 211 -0.25 2.10 8.79
C SER A 211 0.29 2.89 9.98
N VAL A 212 0.78 2.19 11.00
CA VAL A 212 1.24 2.80 12.25
C VAL A 212 2.46 2.08 12.78
N SER A 213 3.20 2.77 13.64
CA SER A 213 4.28 2.18 14.41
C SER A 213 4.00 2.26 15.91
N LEU A 214 4.26 1.16 16.61
CA LEU A 214 4.08 1.03 18.05
C LEU A 214 5.39 0.60 18.71
N SER A 215 5.53 0.92 20.01
CA SER A 215 6.58 0.35 20.83
C SER A 215 6.14 -1.04 21.26
N ALA A 216 6.89 -2.07 20.88
CA ALA A 216 6.59 -3.45 21.22
C ALA A 216 6.60 -3.66 22.73
N SER A 217 7.53 -3.01 23.44
CA SER A 217 7.56 -3.02 24.91
C SER A 217 6.32 -2.41 25.58
N SER A 218 5.52 -1.61 24.86
CA SER A 218 4.26 -1.05 25.39
C SER A 218 3.04 -1.96 25.23
N LEU A 219 3.14 -3.06 24.48
CA LEU A 219 2.02 -3.95 24.15
C LEU A 219 2.38 -5.41 24.43
N ASN A 220 1.64 -6.04 25.35
CA ASN A 220 1.82 -7.46 25.64
C ASN A 220 1.58 -8.33 24.39
N GLY A 221 2.52 -9.21 24.08
CA GLY A 221 2.44 -10.12 22.92
C GLY A 221 2.94 -9.52 21.61
N CYS A 222 3.28 -8.22 21.57
CA CYS A 222 3.90 -7.60 20.41
C CYS A 222 5.40 -7.92 20.34
N LYS A 223 5.87 -8.41 19.19
CA LYS A 223 7.28 -8.67 18.93
C LYS A 223 7.95 -7.40 18.40
N ALA A 224 9.06 -7.03 19.01
CA ALA A 224 9.92 -5.95 18.52
C ALA A 224 10.58 -6.36 17.19
N ASN A 225 10.96 -5.37 16.38
CA ASN A 225 11.63 -5.59 15.09
C ASN A 225 10.81 -6.43 14.09
N CYS A 226 9.48 -6.25 14.10
CA CYS A 226 8.55 -6.98 13.25
C CYS A 226 7.63 -6.03 12.47
N ILE A 227 7.13 -6.53 11.33
CA ILE A 227 6.08 -5.92 10.55
C ILE A 227 4.86 -6.85 10.59
N TYR A 228 3.79 -6.37 11.18
CA TYR A 228 2.48 -6.99 11.17
C TYR A 228 1.73 -6.47 9.95
N PHE A 229 1.17 -7.37 9.15
CA PHE A 229 0.47 -7.00 7.92
C PHE A 229 -0.89 -7.67 7.83
N THR A 230 -1.88 -6.94 7.35
CA THR A 230 -3.17 -7.48 6.93
C THR A 230 -3.23 -7.61 5.42
N ASP A 231 -4.13 -8.44 4.94
CA ASP A 231 -4.45 -8.54 3.54
C ASP A 231 -4.98 -7.17 3.05
N ASP A 232 -4.45 -6.69 1.95
CA ASP A 232 -4.76 -5.38 1.39
C ASP A 232 -4.77 -5.37 -0.14
N ASN A 233 -5.02 -6.53 -0.74
CA ASN A 233 -5.14 -6.67 -2.18
C ASN A 233 -6.60 -6.82 -2.62
N ILE A 234 -7.41 -5.80 -2.31
CA ILE A 234 -8.86 -5.82 -2.52
C ILE A 234 -9.26 -6.11 -3.97
N GLU A 235 -8.41 -5.77 -4.94
CA GLU A 235 -8.63 -5.96 -6.37
C GLU A 235 -8.80 -7.44 -6.74
N LEU A 236 -8.14 -8.35 -5.99
CA LEU A 236 -8.17 -9.78 -6.26
C LEU A 236 -9.15 -10.56 -5.37
N TYR A 237 -9.95 -9.87 -4.54
CA TYR A 237 -10.89 -10.54 -3.64
C TYR A 237 -12.00 -11.25 -4.41
N GLU A 238 -12.44 -10.68 -5.54
CA GLU A 238 -13.45 -11.29 -6.40
C GLU A 238 -12.90 -12.48 -7.20
N GLU A 239 -11.58 -12.57 -7.38
CA GLU A 239 -10.91 -13.65 -8.11
C GLU A 239 -10.62 -14.87 -7.23
N THR A 240 -10.71 -14.73 -5.90
CA THR A 240 -10.47 -15.80 -4.92
C THR A 240 -11.77 -16.47 -4.49
N LEU A 241 -11.78 -17.80 -4.38
CA LEU A 241 -12.93 -18.63 -4.03
C LEU A 241 -13.59 -18.19 -2.72
N ASN A 242 -12.81 -17.83 -1.70
CA ASN A 242 -13.29 -17.47 -0.35
C ASN A 242 -13.21 -15.97 -0.04
N GLY A 243 -12.94 -15.13 -1.04
CA GLY A 243 -12.65 -13.72 -0.83
C GLY A 243 -11.24 -13.51 -0.28
N GLY A 244 -10.93 -12.26 0.08
CA GLY A 244 -9.63 -11.94 0.64
C GLY A 244 -9.58 -12.07 2.16
N GLY A 245 -8.39 -11.79 2.71
CA GLY A 245 -8.12 -11.89 4.13
C GLY A 245 -7.26 -13.09 4.52
N TYR A 246 -6.63 -13.76 3.56
CA TYR A 246 -5.74 -14.90 3.82
C TYR A 246 -4.26 -14.49 3.85
N ASP A 247 -3.86 -13.40 3.20
CA ASP A 247 -2.47 -12.90 3.23
C ASP A 247 -2.22 -11.95 4.42
N MET A 248 -2.23 -12.54 5.62
CA MET A 248 -2.00 -11.86 6.90
C MET A 248 -0.91 -12.54 7.71
N GLY A 249 -0.10 -11.75 8.41
CA GLY A 249 0.96 -12.34 9.22
C GLY A 249 1.89 -11.35 9.88
N VAL A 250 3.02 -11.89 10.34
CA VAL A 250 4.09 -11.15 10.99
C VAL A 250 5.40 -11.50 10.29
N PHE A 251 6.06 -10.48 9.75
CA PHE A 251 7.38 -10.58 9.19
C PHE A 251 8.43 -10.15 10.21
N SER A 252 9.42 -11.00 10.46
CA SER A 252 10.57 -10.70 11.31
C SER A 252 11.67 -10.03 10.49
N MET A 253 12.02 -8.78 10.83
CA MET A 253 13.13 -8.08 10.17
C MET A 253 14.51 -8.65 10.56
N LYS A 254 14.58 -9.57 11.54
CA LYS A 254 15.84 -10.13 12.04
C LYS A 254 16.42 -11.18 11.09
N ASP A 255 15.56 -12.08 10.62
CA ASP A 255 15.88 -13.28 9.85
C ASP A 255 15.01 -13.44 8.60
N GLY A 256 14.06 -12.53 8.36
CA GLY A 256 13.22 -12.52 7.17
C GLY A 256 12.12 -13.59 7.19
N THR A 257 11.81 -14.16 8.35
CA THR A 257 10.81 -15.22 8.47
C THR A 257 9.40 -14.66 8.63
N PHE A 258 8.41 -15.48 8.25
CA PHE A 258 7.00 -15.20 8.41
C PHE A 258 6.39 -16.09 9.50
N ASP A 259 5.57 -15.49 10.37
CA ASP A 259 4.72 -16.19 11.33
C ASP A 259 3.25 -15.85 11.04
N LYS A 260 2.35 -16.82 11.26
CA LYS A 260 0.91 -16.56 11.34
C LYS A 260 0.56 -15.97 12.72
N HIS A 261 -0.25 -14.92 12.75
CA HIS A 261 -0.71 -14.31 14.00
C HIS A 261 -2.23 -14.20 14.12
N TYR A 262 -2.94 -14.33 13.01
CA TYR A 262 -4.40 -14.27 12.96
C TYR A 262 -4.96 -15.47 12.19
N PRO A 263 -6.16 -15.96 12.57
CA PRO A 263 -6.91 -16.86 11.70
C PRO A 263 -7.30 -16.12 10.42
N GLU A 264 -7.52 -16.88 9.35
CA GLU A 264 -7.94 -16.34 8.05
C GLU A 264 -9.26 -15.56 8.16
N SER A 265 -9.35 -14.49 7.39
CA SER A 265 -10.58 -13.74 7.15
C SER A 265 -11.05 -14.09 5.74
N PHE A 266 -12.37 -14.18 5.53
CA PHE A 266 -12.99 -14.58 4.26
C PHE A 266 -13.98 -13.51 3.81
N SER A 267 -13.50 -12.27 3.67
CA SER A 267 -14.36 -11.14 3.28
C SER A 267 -14.15 -10.82 1.81
N TYR A 268 -15.23 -10.79 1.04
CA TYR A 268 -15.22 -10.32 -0.35
C TYR A 268 -15.26 -8.79 -0.47
N TYR A 269 -15.53 -8.07 0.63
CA TYR A 269 -15.91 -6.65 0.56
C TYR A 269 -14.98 -5.71 1.33
N SER A 270 -14.28 -6.21 2.34
CA SER A 270 -13.46 -5.37 3.21
C SER A 270 -12.15 -6.04 3.53
N THR A 271 -11.08 -5.26 3.37
CA THR A 271 -9.76 -5.61 3.88
C THR A 271 -9.80 -5.66 5.42
N PRO A 272 -9.04 -6.57 6.06
CA PRO A 272 -8.93 -6.61 7.51
C PRO A 272 -8.35 -5.31 8.08
N LEU A 273 -8.87 -4.88 9.23
CA LEU A 273 -8.54 -3.60 9.86
C LEU A 273 -7.74 -3.78 11.14
N TRP A 274 -6.79 -2.87 11.35
CA TRP A 274 -6.12 -2.74 12.63
C TRP A 274 -6.97 -1.92 13.62
N PHE A 275 -7.26 -2.51 14.78
CA PHE A 275 -7.76 -1.78 15.96
C PHE A 275 -6.62 -1.63 16.96
N ILE A 276 -6.16 -0.39 17.17
CA ILE A 276 -4.95 -0.05 17.91
C ILE A 276 -5.23 1.10 18.87
#